data_AF-A0A7S1ZW30-F1
#
_entry.id   AF-A0A7S1ZW30-F1
#
_cell.length_a   1.000
_cell.length_b   1.000
_cell.length_c   1.000
_cell.angle_alpha   90.00
_cell.angle_beta   90.00
_cell.angle_gamma   90.00
#
_symmetry.space_group_name_H-M   'P 1'
#
loop_
_entity.id
_entity.type
_entity.pdbx_description
1 polymer ?
#
loop_
_entity_poly.entity_id
_entity_poly.type
_entity_poly.pdbx_seq_one_letter_code
_entity_poly.pdbx_strand_id
1 'polypeptide(L)'
;DKRGNIRVYKYNGNEWERLGGSLKGENVDDQVGYKGSFAMSRDGYTIAMGLRAVGSDDFDGPAGYVKVYQYRSCCGWDLLGDPIRGEALGDVFGRSVSLSSDGLTVAGGTWVKDPSRPNPSSGRVRVFSYCESCHRWIQSGSDISPFGASDWIHRVSLSSDGSRLAVSSARA
;
A
#
# COMPACT_ATOMS: atom_id res chain seq x y z
N ASP A 1 15.05 -13.40 8.23
CA ASP A 1 13.87 -13.34 7.33
C ASP A 1 12.98 -12.19 7.78
N LYS A 2 12.82 -11.15 6.97
CA LYS A 2 12.02 -9.95 7.26
C LYS A 2 10.81 -9.82 6.31
N ARG A 3 10.36 -10.93 5.69
CA ARG A 3 9.20 -10.95 4.78
C ARG A 3 7.94 -10.33 5.37
N GLY A 4 7.70 -10.57 6.67
CA GLY A 4 6.46 -10.16 7.33
C GLY A 4 5.23 -10.94 6.83
N ASN A 5 4.10 -10.78 7.53
CA ASN A 5 2.81 -11.30 7.07
C ASN A 5 1.63 -10.55 7.71
N ILE A 6 0.49 -10.61 7.03
CA ILE A 6 -0.82 -10.18 7.55
C ILE A 6 -1.68 -11.43 7.76
N ARG A 7 -2.41 -11.44 8.88
CA ARG A 7 -3.44 -12.42 9.20
C ARG A 7 -4.74 -11.69 9.44
N VAL A 8 -5.82 -12.18 8.83
CA VAL A 8 -7.16 -11.63 9.03
C VAL A 8 -7.94 -12.59 9.89
N TYR A 9 -8.72 -12.04 10.83
CA TYR A 9 -9.59 -12.80 11.73
C TYR A 9 -11.00 -12.22 11.68
N LYS A 10 -12.01 -13.09 11.79
CA LYS A 10 -13.42 -12.72 11.88
C LYS A 10 -13.95 -13.22 13.22
N TYR A 11 -14.63 -12.35 13.96
CA TYR A 11 -15.33 -12.73 15.17
C TYR A 11 -16.64 -13.43 14.79
N ASN A 12 -16.85 -14.65 15.29
CA ASN A 12 -18.05 -15.46 14.98
C ASN A 12 -19.18 -15.28 16.01
N GLY A 13 -19.01 -14.39 16.99
CA GLY A 13 -19.93 -14.20 18.13
C GLY A 13 -19.46 -14.86 19.43
N ASN A 14 -18.48 -15.78 19.36
CA ASN A 14 -17.88 -16.46 20.50
C ASN A 14 -16.37 -16.25 20.55
N GLU A 15 -15.68 -16.47 19.42
CA GLU A 15 -14.23 -16.40 19.30
C GLU A 15 -13.77 -15.75 17.99
N TRP A 16 -12.48 -15.42 17.95
CA TRP A 16 -11.81 -14.90 16.76
C TRP A 16 -11.26 -16.05 15.92
N GLU A 17 -11.90 -16.30 14.78
CA GLU A 17 -11.47 -17.34 13.84
C GLU A 17 -10.64 -16.73 12.72
N ARG A 18 -9.65 -17.46 12.24
CA ARG A 18 -8.79 -16.98 11.15
C ARG A 18 -9.55 -17.04 9.82
N LEU A 19 -9.63 -15.90 9.13
CA LEU A 19 -10.24 -15.78 7.82
C LEU A 19 -9.19 -16.04 6.72
N GLY A 20 -9.12 -17.28 6.24
CA GLY A 20 -8.23 -17.68 5.14
C GLY A 20 -6.74 -17.80 5.51
N GLY A 21 -5.90 -17.88 4.48
CA GLY A 21 -4.44 -17.96 4.59
C GLY A 21 -3.78 -16.66 5.06
N SER A 22 -2.46 -16.67 5.24
CA SER A 22 -1.68 -15.46 5.54
C SER A 22 -1.30 -14.79 4.23
N LEU A 23 -1.41 -13.47 4.17
CA LEU A 23 -0.80 -12.65 3.13
C LEU A 23 0.67 -12.45 3.51
N LYS A 24 1.61 -12.84 2.66
CA LYS A 24 3.05 -12.83 2.99
C LYS A 24 3.83 -12.01 1.98
N GLY A 25 4.93 -11.42 2.43
CA GLY A 25 5.97 -10.93 1.52
C GLY A 25 6.59 -12.12 0.78
N GLU A 26 6.95 -11.91 -0.49
CA GLU A 26 7.60 -12.90 -1.36
C GLU A 26 9.12 -12.86 -1.17
N ASN A 27 9.69 -11.68 -0.93
CA ASN A 27 11.13 -11.46 -0.80
C ASN A 27 11.56 -11.20 0.64
N VAL A 28 12.78 -11.63 1.00
CA VAL A 28 13.34 -11.60 2.36
C VAL A 28 13.21 -10.23 3.05
N ASP A 29 13.15 -9.13 2.29
CA ASP A 29 13.11 -7.75 2.80
C ASP A 29 11.84 -6.97 2.43
N ASP A 30 10.76 -7.63 2.02
CA ASP A 30 9.47 -6.96 1.69
C ASP A 30 8.84 -6.24 2.91
N GLN A 31 9.21 -6.62 4.14
CA GLN A 31 8.82 -5.96 5.39
C GLN A 31 7.30 -5.72 5.52
N VAL A 32 6.49 -6.69 5.09
CA VAL A 32 5.03 -6.63 5.20
C VAL A 32 4.60 -6.39 6.65
N GLY A 33 3.64 -5.48 6.84
CA GLY A 33 3.08 -5.17 8.16
C GLY A 33 3.90 -4.15 8.97
N TYR A 34 4.94 -3.56 8.38
CA TYR A 34 5.65 -2.43 8.99
C TYR A 34 4.74 -1.19 9.05
N LYS A 35 4.45 -0.68 10.25
CA LYS A 35 3.68 0.54 10.60
C LYS A 35 2.95 1.26 9.43
N GLY A 36 1.64 1.04 9.31
CA GLY A 36 0.77 1.78 8.36
C GLY A 36 0.77 1.27 6.91
N SER A 37 1.42 0.12 6.67
CA SER A 37 1.53 -0.54 5.36
C SER A 37 0.34 -1.42 5.01
N PHE A 38 -0.80 -1.35 5.70
CA PHE A 38 -1.99 -2.08 5.27
C PHE A 38 -3.28 -1.35 5.64
N ALA A 39 -4.33 -1.63 4.87
CA ALA A 39 -5.68 -1.12 5.08
C ALA A 39 -6.70 -2.20 4.71
N MET A 40 -7.91 -2.09 5.29
CA MET A 40 -9.00 -3.06 5.11
C MET A 40 -10.28 -2.32 4.70
N SER A 41 -11.08 -2.91 3.83
CA SER A 41 -12.41 -2.43 3.45
C SER A 41 -13.39 -2.53 4.63
N ARG A 42 -14.56 -1.90 4.51
CA ARG A 42 -15.56 -1.89 5.60
C ARG A 42 -16.09 -3.28 5.93
N ASP A 43 -16.25 -4.14 4.92
CA ASP A 43 -16.73 -5.51 5.06
C ASP A 43 -15.66 -6.50 5.53
N GLY A 44 -14.39 -6.07 5.55
CA GLY A 44 -13.26 -6.89 5.95
C GLY A 44 -12.76 -7.88 4.89
N TYR A 45 -13.31 -7.85 3.67
CA TYR A 45 -13.00 -8.83 2.62
C TYR A 45 -12.02 -8.33 1.55
N THR A 46 -11.59 -7.06 1.61
CA THR A 46 -10.54 -6.50 0.77
C THR A 46 -9.41 -5.94 1.64
N ILE A 47 -8.17 -6.31 1.32
CA ILE A 47 -6.98 -5.85 2.04
C ILE A 47 -6.00 -5.24 1.06
N ALA A 48 -5.63 -3.99 1.27
CA ALA A 48 -4.49 -3.39 0.61
C ALA A 48 -3.24 -3.61 1.50
N MET A 49 -2.20 -4.18 0.92
CA MET A 49 -0.93 -4.51 1.56
C MET A 49 0.19 -3.80 0.82
N GLY A 50 0.84 -2.88 1.51
CA GLY A 50 2.07 -2.23 1.09
C GLY A 50 3.29 -3.08 1.42
N LEU A 51 4.18 -3.18 0.44
CA LEU A 51 5.45 -3.89 0.54
C LEU A 51 6.56 -2.88 0.33
N ARG A 52 7.28 -2.64 1.41
CA ARG A 52 8.47 -1.81 1.40
C ARG A 52 9.60 -2.67 0.86
N ALA A 53 9.85 -2.58 -0.43
CA ALA A 53 11.07 -3.13 -1.00
C ALA A 53 12.24 -2.28 -0.52
N VAL A 54 12.95 -2.76 0.51
CA VAL A 54 14.26 -2.22 0.89
C VAL A 54 15.32 -3.16 0.33
N GLY A 55 15.94 -2.76 -0.78
CA GLY A 55 17.29 -3.21 -1.10
C GLY A 55 18.27 -2.60 -0.10
N SER A 56 19.54 -3.02 -0.17
CA SER A 56 20.65 -2.52 0.66
C SER A 56 20.68 -0.99 0.71
N ASP A 57 21.47 -0.43 1.64
CA ASP A 57 21.53 1.02 1.88
C ASP A 57 21.89 1.88 0.65
N ASP A 58 22.19 1.25 -0.47
CA ASP A 58 22.71 1.77 -1.73
C ASP A 58 21.64 2.31 -2.71
N PHE A 59 20.38 2.44 -2.29
CA PHE A 59 19.31 3.07 -3.11
C PHE A 59 18.96 2.37 -4.46
N ASP A 60 19.62 1.28 -4.80
CA ASP A 60 19.43 0.49 -6.04
C ASP A 60 18.38 -0.64 -5.90
N GLY A 61 17.67 -0.69 -4.78
CA GLY A 61 16.62 -1.69 -4.54
C GLY A 61 15.39 -1.52 -5.44
N PRO A 62 14.58 -2.58 -5.65
CA PRO A 62 13.33 -2.44 -6.38
C PRO A 62 12.41 -1.43 -5.69
N ALA A 63 11.58 -0.76 -6.49
CA ALA A 63 10.58 0.15 -5.94
C ALA A 63 9.58 -0.63 -5.06
N GLY A 64 9.15 -0.02 -3.96
CA GLY A 64 8.05 -0.53 -3.15
C GLY A 64 6.77 -0.68 -3.97
N TYR A 65 5.83 -1.48 -3.50
CA TYR A 65 4.60 -1.78 -4.23
C TYR A 65 3.42 -1.99 -3.28
N VAL A 66 2.20 -1.91 -3.81
CA VAL A 66 0.97 -2.25 -3.10
C VAL A 66 0.31 -3.42 -3.81
N LYS A 67 -0.02 -4.47 -3.06
CA LYS A 67 -0.87 -5.58 -3.50
C LYS A 67 -2.23 -5.43 -2.85
N VAL A 68 -3.31 -5.57 -3.61
CA VAL A 68 -4.66 -5.61 -3.05
C VAL A 68 -5.16 -7.04 -3.18
N TYR A 69 -5.72 -7.57 -2.09
CA TYR A 69 -6.27 -8.91 -2.01
C TYR A 69 -7.76 -8.86 -1.75
N GLN A 70 -8.52 -9.73 -2.41
CA GLN A 70 -9.92 -9.99 -2.14
C GLN A 70 -10.08 -11.40 -1.58
N TYR A 71 -10.86 -11.54 -0.51
CA TYR A 71 -11.24 -12.84 0.01
C TYR A 71 -12.40 -13.43 -0.77
N ARG A 72 -12.28 -14.70 -1.14
CA ARG A 72 -13.32 -15.52 -1.75
C ARG A 72 -13.51 -16.78 -0.91
N SER A 73 -14.76 -17.14 -0.61
CA SER A 73 -15.06 -18.30 0.24
C SER A 73 -14.54 -19.62 -0.33
N CYS A 74 -14.44 -19.75 -1.66
CA CYS A 74 -13.99 -20.98 -2.31
C CYS A 74 -12.47 -21.22 -2.25
N CYS A 75 -11.65 -20.17 -2.19
CA CYS A 75 -10.19 -20.30 -2.34
C CYS A 75 -9.36 -19.41 -1.40
N GLY A 76 -10.00 -18.59 -0.56
CA GLY A 76 -9.32 -17.70 0.37
C GLY A 76 -8.93 -16.37 -0.26
N TRP A 77 -7.76 -15.86 0.10
CA TRP A 77 -7.28 -14.56 -0.37
C TRP A 77 -6.56 -14.67 -1.71
N ASP A 78 -7.01 -13.89 -2.68
CA ASP A 78 -6.38 -13.78 -4.00
C ASP A 78 -6.12 -12.33 -4.37
N LEU A 79 -5.17 -12.09 -5.28
CA LEU A 79 -4.89 -10.74 -5.77
C LEU A 79 -6.10 -10.19 -6.55
N LEU A 80 -6.50 -8.98 -6.19
CA LEU A 80 -7.45 -8.18 -6.93
C LEU A 80 -6.67 -7.33 -7.95
N GLY A 81 -6.45 -7.88 -9.14
CA GLY A 81 -5.63 -7.28 -10.20
C GLY A 81 -4.12 -7.35 -9.94
N ASP A 82 -3.34 -6.76 -10.85
CA ASP A 82 -1.88 -6.74 -10.77
C ASP A 82 -1.35 -5.86 -9.62
N PRO A 83 -0.17 -6.16 -9.06
CA PRO A 83 0.48 -5.31 -8.07
C PRO A 83 0.74 -3.88 -8.59
N ILE A 84 0.42 -2.89 -7.77
CA ILE A 84 0.67 -1.46 -8.05
C ILE A 84 2.12 -1.14 -7.69
N ARG A 85 2.98 -0.92 -8.68
CA ARG A 85 4.42 -0.68 -8.47
C ARG A 85 4.75 0.79 -8.27
N GLY A 86 5.72 1.06 -7.40
CA GLY A 86 6.45 2.33 -7.34
C GLY A 86 7.16 2.64 -8.67
N GLU A 87 7.48 3.90 -8.90
CA GLU A 87 7.99 4.35 -10.21
C GLU A 87 9.50 4.21 -10.34
N ALA A 88 10.24 4.53 -9.28
CA ALA A 88 11.69 4.61 -9.33
C ALA A 88 12.34 3.66 -8.34
N LEU A 89 13.51 3.12 -8.71
CA LEU A 89 14.32 2.29 -7.83
C LEU A 89 14.64 3.03 -6.52
N GLY A 90 14.68 2.31 -5.42
CA GLY A 90 14.90 2.89 -4.09
C GLY A 90 13.72 3.67 -3.49
N ASP A 91 12.64 3.91 -4.25
CA ASP A 91 11.43 4.53 -3.72
C ASP A 91 10.65 3.55 -2.86
N VAL A 92 10.24 4.02 -1.68
CA VAL A 92 9.46 3.20 -0.75
C VAL A 92 7.97 3.52 -0.88
N PHE A 93 7.41 3.19 -2.06
CA PHE A 93 5.96 3.22 -2.27
C PHE A 93 5.27 2.13 -1.45
N GLY A 94 4.04 2.39 -1.00
CA GLY A 94 3.29 1.47 -0.15
C GLY A 94 3.69 1.51 1.33
N ARG A 95 4.55 2.44 1.74
CA ARG A 95 4.88 2.63 3.17
C ARG A 95 3.66 3.05 3.99
N SER A 96 2.81 3.89 3.41
CA SER A 96 1.48 4.18 3.93
C SER A 96 0.47 3.82 2.86
N VAL A 97 -0.56 3.07 3.26
CA VAL A 97 -1.65 2.65 2.38
C VAL A 97 -2.98 3.03 3.03
N SER A 98 -3.94 3.47 2.21
CA SER A 98 -5.33 3.64 2.62
C SER A 98 -6.25 3.05 1.56
N LEU A 99 -7.41 2.54 1.98
CA LEU A 99 -8.37 1.85 1.14
C LEU A 99 -9.76 2.42 1.44
N SER A 100 -10.56 2.68 0.40
CA SER A 100 -11.96 3.05 0.53
C SER A 100 -12.78 1.92 1.15
N SER A 101 -13.97 2.26 1.65
CA SER A 101 -14.84 1.28 2.33
C SER A 101 -15.34 0.16 1.43
N ASP A 102 -15.50 0.43 0.13
CA ASP A 102 -15.87 -0.57 -0.89
C ASP A 102 -14.69 -1.41 -1.37
N GLY A 103 -13.45 -1.07 -0.97
CA GLY A 103 -12.25 -1.78 -1.41
C GLY A 103 -11.76 -1.45 -2.81
N LEU A 104 -12.37 -0.48 -3.51
CA LEU A 104 -12.11 -0.22 -4.94
C LEU A 104 -11.27 1.03 -5.22
N THR A 105 -10.91 1.81 -4.20
CA THR A 105 -9.98 2.95 -4.31
C THR A 105 -8.87 2.82 -3.28
N VAL A 106 -7.62 2.82 -3.74
CA VAL A 106 -6.43 2.69 -2.89
C VAL A 106 -5.51 3.89 -3.06
N ALA A 107 -4.99 4.41 -1.96
CA ALA A 107 -3.97 5.45 -1.95
C ALA A 107 -2.66 4.89 -1.38
N GLY A 108 -1.55 5.17 -2.05
CA GLY A 108 -0.21 4.80 -1.62
C GLY A 108 0.69 6.02 -1.50
N GLY A 109 1.39 6.14 -0.37
CA GLY A 109 2.44 7.14 -0.16
C GLY A 109 3.83 6.58 -0.48
N THR A 110 4.66 7.38 -1.14
CA THR A 110 6.08 7.11 -1.39
C THR A 110 6.96 7.90 -0.43
N TRP A 111 7.91 7.20 0.19
CA TRP A 111 9.08 7.83 0.79
C TRP A 111 10.27 7.70 -0.16
N VAL A 112 10.77 8.82 -0.66
CA VAL A 112 11.99 8.89 -1.50
C VAL A 112 13.19 8.94 -0.56
N LYS A 113 14.12 7.99 -0.69
CA LYS A 113 15.33 7.90 0.14
C LYS A 113 16.52 8.59 -0.54
N ASP A 114 16.57 8.60 -1.88
CA ASP A 114 17.75 8.97 -2.68
C ASP A 114 18.05 10.49 -2.66
N PRO A 115 19.14 10.94 -1.99
CA PRO A 115 19.53 12.35 -1.85
C PRO A 115 20.05 12.99 -3.16
N SER A 116 20.33 12.20 -4.20
CA SER A 116 20.95 12.68 -5.45
C SER A 116 19.93 13.16 -6.50
N ARG A 117 18.64 12.89 -6.32
CA ARG A 117 17.59 13.33 -7.27
C ARG A 117 17.32 14.82 -7.15
N PRO A 118 17.01 15.52 -8.25
CA PRO A 118 16.50 16.88 -8.18
C PRO A 118 15.14 16.85 -7.47
N ASN A 119 15.10 17.31 -6.21
CA ASN A 119 14.01 17.13 -5.22
C ASN A 119 13.99 15.74 -4.56
N PRO A 120 15.08 15.35 -3.88
CA PRO A 120 15.31 13.99 -3.40
C PRO A 120 14.38 13.56 -2.25
N SER A 121 13.53 14.46 -1.78
CA SER A 121 12.83 14.30 -0.52
C SER A 121 11.39 14.78 -0.56
N SER A 122 10.83 15.12 -1.72
CA SER A 122 9.40 15.38 -1.80
C SER A 122 8.68 14.05 -1.93
N GLY A 123 8.05 13.61 -0.85
CA GLY A 123 7.16 12.47 -0.87
C GLY A 123 6.07 12.64 -1.95
N ARG A 124 5.58 11.51 -2.48
CA ARG A 124 4.51 11.49 -3.48
C ARG A 124 3.35 10.67 -2.97
N VAL A 125 2.13 11.04 -3.33
CA VAL A 125 0.95 10.20 -3.12
C VAL A 125 0.29 9.91 -4.46
N ARG A 126 -0.05 8.65 -4.67
CA ARG A 126 -0.79 8.18 -5.85
C ARG A 126 -2.05 7.46 -5.41
N VAL A 127 -3.14 7.74 -6.11
CA VAL A 127 -4.45 7.14 -5.86
C VAL A 127 -4.81 6.30 -7.09
N PHE A 128 -5.36 5.11 -6.87
CA PHE A 128 -5.76 4.20 -7.92
C PHE A 128 -7.18 3.73 -7.68
N SER A 129 -7.96 3.60 -8.75
CA SER A 129 -9.28 2.98 -8.73
C SER A 129 -9.25 1.66 -9.50
N TYR A 130 -9.96 0.67 -9.00
CA TYR A 130 -10.05 -0.64 -9.64
C TYR A 130 -11.00 -0.60 -10.83
N CYS A 131 -10.51 -0.98 -12.00
CA CYS A 131 -11.31 -1.17 -13.21
C CYS A 131 -11.79 -2.61 -13.26
N GLU A 132 -13.05 -2.85 -12.90
CA GLU A 132 -13.65 -4.20 -12.92
C GLU A 132 -13.66 -4.80 -14.34
N SER A 133 -13.99 -4.00 -15.36
CA SER A 133 -14.05 -4.49 -16.74
C SER A 133 -12.70 -4.94 -17.29
N CYS A 134 -11.61 -4.33 -16.84
CA CYS A 134 -10.26 -4.59 -17.32
C CYS A 134 -9.33 -5.22 -16.28
N HIS A 135 -9.90 -5.60 -15.13
CA HIS A 135 -9.28 -6.34 -14.02
C HIS A 135 -7.94 -5.76 -13.53
N ARG A 136 -7.80 -4.43 -13.51
CA ARG A 136 -6.55 -3.75 -13.16
C ARG A 136 -6.78 -2.48 -12.36
N TRP A 137 -5.78 -2.09 -11.57
CA TRP A 137 -5.73 -0.79 -10.93
C TRP A 137 -5.28 0.28 -11.92
N ILE A 138 -6.03 1.38 -11.98
CA ILE A 138 -5.74 2.53 -12.85
C ILE A 138 -5.52 3.74 -11.96
N GLN A 139 -4.45 4.50 -12.23
CA GLN A 139 -4.17 5.71 -11.48
C GLN A 139 -5.26 6.76 -11.72
N SER A 140 -5.81 7.29 -10.63
CA SER A 140 -6.87 8.29 -10.63
C SER A 140 -6.25 9.69 -10.57
N GLY A 141 -6.02 10.28 -11.75
CA GLY A 141 -5.39 11.60 -11.88
C GLY A 141 -3.86 11.57 -11.80
N SER A 142 -3.25 12.75 -11.70
CA SER A 142 -1.79 12.89 -11.56
C SER A 142 -1.31 12.60 -10.15
N ASP A 143 0.00 12.40 -9.98
CA ASP A 143 0.64 12.36 -8.67
C ASP A 143 0.30 13.62 -7.85
N ILE A 144 0.06 13.42 -6.56
CA ILE A 144 -0.10 14.52 -5.60
C ILE A 144 1.29 14.80 -5.02
N SER A 145 1.89 15.92 -5.45
CA SER A 145 3.23 16.40 -5.06
C SER A 145 3.46 17.82 -5.62
N PRO A 146 4.49 18.57 -5.18
CA PRO A 146 5.37 18.30 -4.04
C PRO A 146 4.78 18.84 -2.72
N PHE A 147 5.14 18.18 -1.61
CA PHE A 147 4.77 18.65 -0.26
C PHE A 147 5.83 19.54 0.41
N GLY A 148 6.77 20.09 -0.38
CA GLY A 148 7.94 20.82 0.11
C GLY A 148 9.23 20.02 -0.03
N ALA A 149 10.37 20.71 -0.09
CA ALA A 149 11.68 20.07 -0.06
C ALA A 149 11.91 19.47 1.35
N SER A 150 12.27 18.18 1.41
CA SER A 150 12.49 17.42 2.66
C SER A 150 11.25 16.86 3.36
N ASP A 151 10.05 17.05 2.79
CA ASP A 151 8.80 16.53 3.33
C ASP A 151 8.53 15.10 2.84
N TRP A 152 8.70 14.12 3.73
CA TRP A 152 8.35 12.74 3.46
C TRP A 152 6.88 12.46 3.83
N ILE A 153 6.19 11.65 3.02
CA ILE A 153 4.83 11.22 3.37
C ILE A 153 4.88 10.32 4.59
N HIS A 154 4.22 10.77 5.65
CA HIS A 154 4.07 10.00 6.86
C HIS A 154 2.83 9.09 6.76
N ARG A 155 1.65 9.64 6.45
CA ARG A 155 0.40 8.88 6.30
C ARG A 155 -0.50 9.45 5.22
N VAL A 156 -1.27 8.54 4.62
CA VAL A 156 -2.41 8.84 3.74
C VAL A 156 -3.69 8.28 4.34
N SER A 157 -4.81 8.96 4.16
CA SER A 157 -6.13 8.51 4.63
C SER A 157 -7.22 8.91 3.64
N LEU A 158 -7.86 7.92 3.04
CA LEU A 158 -9.04 8.10 2.19
C LEU A 158 -10.31 8.26 3.04
N SER A 159 -11.27 9.01 2.51
CA SER A 159 -12.66 8.95 2.96
C SER A 159 -13.30 7.60 2.61
N SER A 160 -14.45 7.31 3.24
CA SER A 160 -15.18 6.06 3.05
C SER A 160 -15.52 5.78 1.57
N ASP A 161 -15.89 6.83 0.82
CA ASP A 161 -16.21 6.78 -0.61
C ASP A 161 -14.99 6.93 -1.54
N GLY A 162 -13.77 7.03 -0.97
CA GLY A 162 -12.53 7.20 -1.74
C GLY A 162 -12.37 8.55 -2.44
N SER A 163 -13.34 9.47 -2.35
CA SER A 163 -13.34 10.73 -3.11
C SER A 163 -12.47 11.84 -2.49
N ARG A 164 -12.09 11.69 -1.22
CA ARG A 164 -11.26 12.65 -0.48
C ARG A 164 -10.06 11.96 0.14
N LEU A 165 -8.96 12.68 0.23
CA LEU A 165 -7.70 12.18 0.74
C LEU A 165 -7.08 13.21 1.69
N ALA A 166 -6.74 12.78 2.90
CA ALA A 166 -5.84 13.49 3.78
C ALA A 166 -4.42 12.95 3.62
N VAL A 167 -3.45 13.86 3.57
CA VAL A 167 -2.01 13.53 3.48
C VAL A 167 -1.29 14.26 4.61
N SER A 168 -0.46 13.53 5.34
CA SER A 168 0.47 14.13 6.29
C SER A 168 1.90 14.00 5.78
N SER A 169 2.62 15.11 5.80
CA SER A 169 4.06 15.15 5.66
C SER A 169 4.72 15.37 7.02
N ALA A 170 5.95 14.91 7.15
CA ALA A 170 6.82 15.33 8.24
C ALA A 170 8.09 15.91 7.63
N ARG A 171 8.58 16.99 8.25
CA ARG A 171 9.87 17.57 7.92
C ARG A 171 10.96 16.79 8.65
N ALA A 172 11.98 16.36 7.92
CA ALA A 172 13.19 15.75 8.50
C ALA A 172 14.04 16.79 9.22
#